data_AF-A0A7K3L4E5-F1
#
_entry.id   AF-A0A7K3L4E5-F1
#
_cell.length_a   1.000
_cell.length_b   1.000
_cell.length_c   1.000
_cell.angle_alpha   90.00
_cell.angle_beta   90.00
_cell.angle_gamma   90.00
#
_symmetry.space_group_name_H-M   'P 1'
#
loop_
_entity.id
_entity.type
_entity.pdbx_description
1 polymer ?
#
loop_
_entity_poly.entity_id
_entity_poly.type
_entity_poly.pdbx_seq_one_letter_code
_entity_poly.pdbx_strand_id
1 'polypeptide(L)'
;MDLAKQAKIVDSIHDTLHDFVGQRLKVRANMGRSKIVESEGVLTQVHPQLFIMEVDRKRGRTARQSYQYVDVLTGMVELSQNGEPLFAPFIEESTLEGELLGEPEPERVLA
;
A
#
# COMPACT_ATOMS: atom_id res chain seq x y z
N MET A 1 -0.35 9.99 -16.26
CA MET A 1 -0.87 9.27 -15.08
C MET A 1 -2.37 9.50 -15.00
N ASP A 2 -3.17 8.45 -15.10
CA ASP A 2 -4.62 8.55 -14.99
C ASP A 2 -5.03 8.71 -13.51
N LEU A 3 -5.27 9.95 -13.10
CA LEU A 3 -5.73 10.30 -11.75
C LEU A 3 -7.06 9.62 -11.40
N ALA A 4 -7.92 9.36 -12.39
CA ALA A 4 -9.19 8.70 -12.18
C ALA A 4 -9.02 7.20 -11.88
N LYS A 5 -8.03 6.53 -12.50
CA LYS A 5 -7.65 5.15 -12.16
C LYS A 5 -7.16 5.08 -10.71
N GLN A 6 -6.29 6.00 -10.29
CA GLN A 6 -5.76 6.02 -8.91
C GLN A 6 -6.85 6.27 -7.86
N ALA A 7 -7.78 7.19 -8.11
CA ALA A 7 -8.89 7.47 -7.20
C ALA A 7 -9.75 6.22 -6.95
N LYS A 8 -10.11 5.49 -8.01
CA LYS A 8 -10.88 4.24 -7.90
C LYS A 8 -10.15 3.17 -7.09
N ILE A 9 -8.82 3.08 -7.19
CA ILE A 9 -8.03 2.12 -6.41
C ILE A 9 -8.04 2.51 -4.94
N VAL A 10 -7.89 3.80 -4.62
CA VAL A 10 -7.96 4.29 -3.23
C VAL A 10 -9.31 3.98 -2.61
N ASP A 11 -10.41 4.19 -3.34
CA ASP A 11 -11.76 3.85 -2.88
C ASP A 11 -11.90 2.34 -2.60
N SER A 12 -11.37 1.49 -3.48
CA SER A 12 -11.33 0.03 -3.28
C SER A 12 -10.52 -0.39 -2.05
N ILE A 13 -9.38 0.26 -1.79
CA ILE A 13 -8.57 0.02 -0.59
C ILE A 13 -9.38 0.40 0.65
N HIS A 14 -10.06 1.55 0.65
CA HIS A 14 -10.92 1.99 1.74
C HIS A 14 -12.01 0.96 2.04
N ASP A 15 -12.78 0.56 1.02
CA ASP A 15 -13.91 -0.35 1.17
C ASP A 15 -13.46 -1.73 1.67
N THR A 16 -12.35 -2.23 1.13
CA THR A 16 -11.72 -3.46 1.63
C THR A 16 -11.40 -3.30 3.11
N LEU A 17 -10.66 -2.27 3.51
CA LEU A 17 -10.26 -2.08 4.90
C LEU A 17 -11.44 -1.90 5.85
N HIS A 18 -12.53 -1.30 5.39
CA HIS A 18 -13.75 -1.18 6.17
C HIS A 18 -14.29 -2.56 6.61
N ASP A 19 -14.21 -3.57 5.75
CA ASP A 19 -14.64 -4.94 6.07
C ASP A 19 -13.68 -5.69 7.01
N PHE A 20 -12.44 -5.21 7.15
CA PHE A 20 -11.43 -5.77 8.06
C PHE A 20 -11.38 -5.07 9.43
N VAL A 21 -12.28 -4.14 9.72
CA VAL A 21 -12.33 -3.48 11.04
C VAL A 21 -12.58 -4.51 12.15
N GLY A 22 -11.77 -4.43 13.21
CA GLY A 22 -11.76 -5.37 14.33
C GLY A 22 -10.91 -6.62 14.09
N GLN A 23 -10.38 -6.82 12.88
CA GLN A 23 -9.55 -7.99 12.56
C GLN A 23 -8.08 -7.72 12.84
N ARG A 24 -7.35 -8.81 13.15
CA ARG A 24 -5.89 -8.77 13.34
C ARG A 24 -5.20 -8.85 11.99
N LEU A 25 -4.32 -7.89 11.73
CA LEU A 25 -3.52 -7.76 10.51
C LEU A 25 -2.05 -7.57 10.87
N LYS A 26 -1.18 -8.01 9.98
CA LYS A 26 0.24 -7.68 10.00
C LYS A 26 0.47 -6.48 9.09
N VAL A 27 1.17 -5.48 9.62
CA VAL A 27 1.56 -4.27 8.90
C VAL A 27 3.08 -4.24 8.72
N ARG A 28 3.52 -3.96 7.50
CA ARG A 28 4.91 -3.71 7.15
C ARG A 28 5.01 -2.30 6.59
N ALA A 29 5.58 -1.39 7.37
CA ALA A 29 5.62 0.03 7.06
C ALA A 29 7.05 0.52 6.86
N ASN A 30 7.28 1.26 5.79
CA ASN A 30 8.52 1.97 5.53
C ASN A 30 8.54 3.31 6.29
N MET A 31 9.30 3.36 7.37
CA MET A 31 9.43 4.52 8.26
C MET A 31 10.58 5.48 7.85
N GLY A 32 11.14 5.35 6.64
CA GLY A 32 12.17 6.26 6.10
C GLY A 32 13.21 5.59 5.20
N ARG A 33 14.35 6.23 4.96
CA ARG A 33 15.32 5.81 3.92
C ARG A 33 15.88 4.39 4.04
N SER A 34 15.84 3.78 5.23
CA SER A 34 16.40 2.43 5.44
C SER A 34 15.73 1.66 6.59
N LYS A 35 14.50 2.04 6.96
CA LYS A 35 13.85 1.46 8.13
C LYS A 35 12.47 0.95 7.78
N ILE A 36 12.38 -0.37 7.62
CA ILE A 36 11.12 -1.09 7.52
C ILE A 36 10.79 -1.64 8.90
N VAL A 37 9.55 -1.43 9.34
CA VAL A 37 9.04 -1.96 10.60
C VAL A 37 7.90 -2.92 10.28
N GLU A 38 8.00 -4.15 10.77
CA GLU A 38 6.91 -5.10 10.78
C GLU A 38 6.29 -5.16 12.17
N SER A 39 4.96 -5.15 12.23
CA SER A 39 4.20 -5.23 13.48
C SER A 39 2.88 -5.93 13.22
N GLU A 40 2.33 -6.56 14.24
CA GLU A 40 0.98 -7.11 14.22
C GLU A 40 0.07 -6.24 15.05
N GLY A 41 -1.20 -6.15 14.68
CA GLY A 41 -2.15 -5.29 15.36
C GLY A 41 -3.57 -5.48 14.90
N VAL A 42 -4.49 -4.78 15.54
CA VAL A 42 -5.92 -4.79 15.18
C VAL A 42 -6.25 -3.53 14.39
N LEU A 43 -6.95 -3.68 13.27
CA LEU A 43 -7.52 -2.54 12.55
C LEU A 43 -8.69 -1.97 13.36
N THR A 44 -8.53 -0.77 13.91
CA THR A 44 -9.49 -0.21 14.87
C THR A 44 -10.49 0.73 14.23
N GLN A 45 -10.07 1.54 13.26
CA GLN A 45 -10.91 2.56 12.63
C GLN A 45 -10.49 2.76 11.17
N VAL A 46 -11.48 3.02 10.33
CA VAL A 46 -11.31 3.38 8.91
C VAL A 46 -12.06 4.70 8.72
N HIS A 47 -11.33 5.75 8.34
CA HIS A 47 -11.84 7.10 8.09
C HIS A 47 -11.67 7.44 6.61
N PRO A 48 -12.38 8.45 6.05
CA PRO A 48 -12.30 8.75 4.62
C PRO A 48 -10.91 9.02 4.05
N GLN A 49 -9.93 9.46 4.86
CA GLN A 49 -8.57 9.77 4.39
C GLN A 49 -7.49 8.82 4.93
N LEU A 50 -7.76 8.10 6.02
CA LEU A 50 -6.78 7.29 6.71
C LEU A 50 -7.45 6.18 7.50
N PHE A 51 -6.67 5.19 7.88
CA PHE A 51 -7.09 4.16 8.81
C PHE A 51 -6.15 4.10 10.00
N ILE A 52 -6.61 3.46 11.07
CA ILE A 52 -5.95 3.42 12.36
C ILE A 52 -5.82 1.97 12.83
N MET A 53 -4.60 1.57 13.10
CA MET A 53 -4.28 0.28 13.70
C MET A 53 -3.77 0.46 15.13
N GLU A 54 -4.17 -0.46 16.01
CA GLU A 54 -3.56 -0.64 17.31
C GLU A 54 -2.54 -1.78 17.20
N VAL A 55 -1.24 -1.44 17.17
CA VAL A 55 -0.15 -2.40 16.97
C VAL A 55 0.47 -2.85 18.28
N ASP A 56 0.82 -4.13 18.35
CA ASP A 56 1.47 -4.76 19.49
C ASP A 56 2.94 -4.31 19.59
N ARG A 57 3.35 -3.96 20.80
CA ARG A 57 4.75 -3.65 21.16
C ARG A 57 5.23 -4.57 22.28
N LYS A 58 6.53 -4.46 22.58
CA LYS A 58 7.17 -5.21 23.66
C LYS A 58 6.46 -4.97 25.01
N ARG A 59 6.41 -6.04 25.82
CA ARG A 59 5.83 -6.05 27.17
C ARG A 59 4.31 -5.79 27.22
N GLY A 60 3.57 -6.22 26.20
CA GLY A 60 2.10 -6.13 26.19
C GLY A 60 1.56 -4.70 26.10
N ARG A 61 2.38 -3.76 25.66
CA ARG A 61 1.92 -2.40 25.34
C ARG A 61 1.43 -2.39 23.90
N THR A 62 0.39 -1.64 23.63
CA THR A 62 -0.04 -1.34 22.26
C THR A 62 0.30 0.11 21.90
N ALA A 63 0.37 0.38 20.60
CA ALA A 63 0.55 1.73 20.07
C ALA A 63 -0.44 1.99 18.95
N ARG A 64 -1.07 3.15 18.98
CA ARG A 64 -1.97 3.59 17.92
C ARG A 64 -1.14 4.18 16.77
N GLN A 65 -1.33 3.65 15.57
CA GLN A 65 -0.68 4.12 14.35
C GLN A 65 -1.75 4.42 13.30
N SER A 66 -1.54 5.49 12.55
CA SER A 66 -2.41 5.90 11.46
C SER A 66 -1.65 5.84 10.14
N TYR A 67 -2.31 5.38 9.09
CA TYR A 67 -1.76 5.23 7.75
C TYR A 67 -2.73 5.78 6.72
N GLN A 68 -2.21 6.36 5.65
CA GLN A 68 -3.02 6.86 4.55
C GLN A 68 -3.22 5.74 3.51
N TYR A 69 -4.31 5.79 2.74
CA TYR A 69 -4.54 4.84 1.64
C TYR A 69 -3.49 4.94 0.54
N VAL A 70 -2.94 6.14 0.34
CA VAL A 70 -1.85 6.36 -0.61
C VAL A 70 -0.57 5.64 -0.19
N ASP A 71 -0.35 5.41 1.10
CA ASP A 71 0.81 4.66 1.59
C ASP A 71 0.70 3.19 1.21
N VAL A 72 -0.53 2.65 1.19
CA VAL A 72 -0.81 1.29 0.70
C VAL A 72 -0.68 1.21 -0.81
N LEU A 73 -1.27 2.18 -1.53
CA LEU A 73 -1.17 2.27 -2.98
C LEU A 73 0.28 2.35 -3.48
N THR A 74 1.14 3.09 -2.78
CA THR A 74 2.55 3.30 -3.16
C THR A 74 3.49 2.24 -2.59
N GLY A 75 2.97 1.21 -1.90
CA GLY A 75 3.78 0.15 -1.28
C GLY A 75 4.63 0.61 -0.09
N MET A 76 4.42 1.83 0.43
CA MET A 76 5.05 2.28 1.67
C MET A 76 4.50 1.51 2.89
N VAL A 77 3.26 1.04 2.80
CA VAL A 77 2.59 0.24 3.82
C VAL A 77 1.99 -1.00 3.15
N GLU A 78 2.42 -2.18 3.57
CA GLU A 78 1.86 -3.46 3.15
C GLU A 78 1.04 -4.06 4.30
N LEU A 79 -0.14 -4.58 3.99
CA LEU A 79 -1.02 -5.26 4.94
C LEU A 79 -1.17 -6.72 4.54
N SER A 80 -1.10 -7.63 5.51
CA SER A 80 -1.32 -9.06 5.31
C SER A 80 -2.13 -9.68 6.44
N GLN A 81 -2.86 -10.74 6.12
CA GLN A 81 -3.58 -11.58 7.08
C GLN A 81 -3.16 -13.03 6.84
N ASN A 82 -2.80 -13.74 7.91
CA ASN A 82 -2.37 -15.15 7.84
C ASN A 82 -1.21 -15.44 6.86
N GLY A 83 -0.37 -14.43 6.58
CA GLY A 83 0.75 -14.53 5.63
C GLY A 83 0.39 -14.18 4.19
N GLU A 84 -0.89 -13.93 3.88
CA GLU A 84 -1.34 -13.50 2.56
C GLU A 84 -1.50 -11.97 2.52
N PRO A 85 -0.97 -11.29 1.49
CA PRO A 85 -1.14 -9.85 1.34
C PRO A 85 -2.61 -9.52 1.02
N LEU A 86 -3.16 -8.50 1.67
CA LEU A 86 -4.53 -8.02 1.42
C LEU A 86 -4.66 -7.34 0.06
N PHE A 87 -3.57 -6.77 -0.44
CA PHE A 87 -3.52 -6.03 -1.68
C PHE A 87 -2.35 -6.54 -2.52
N ALA A 88 -2.59 -6.73 -3.81
CA ALA A 88 -1.51 -7.00 -4.76
C ALA A 88 -0.53 -5.81 -4.82
N PRO A 89 0.76 -6.03 -5.10
CA PRO A 89 1.71 -4.94 -5.30
C PRO A 89 1.27 -4.05 -6.47
N PHE A 90 0.73 -2.88 -6.16
CA PHE A 90 0.24 -1.92 -7.16
C PHE A 90 1.36 -1.30 -8.01
N ILE A 91 2.62 -1.46 -7.59
CA ILE A 91 3.78 -0.86 -8.26
C ILE A 91 4.06 -1.52 -9.61
N GLU A 92 3.64 -2.76 -9.86
CA GLU A 92 3.99 -3.45 -11.10
C GLU A 92 3.28 -2.90 -12.34
N GLU A 93 2.04 -2.44 -12.27
CA GLU A 93 1.30 -2.09 -13.49
C GLU A 93 1.68 -0.70 -14.06
N SER A 94 2.03 0.25 -13.19
CA SER A 94 2.33 1.64 -13.61
C SER A 94 3.73 1.85 -14.18
N THR A 95 4.71 1.03 -13.77
CA THR A 95 6.06 1.04 -14.35
C THR A 95 6.11 0.24 -15.66
N LEU A 96 5.38 -0.88 -15.74
CA LEU A 96 5.32 -1.71 -16.94
C LEU A 96 4.59 -1.02 -18.10
N GLU A 97 3.50 -0.29 -17.85
CA GLU A 97 2.84 0.53 -18.88
C GLU A 97 3.74 1.67 -19.40
N GLY A 98 4.68 2.17 -18.58
CA GLY A 98 5.67 3.17 -18.97
C GLY A 98 6.83 2.64 -19.82
N GLU A 99 7.20 1.37 -19.65
CA GLU A 99 8.23 0.69 -20.46
C GLU A 99 7.69 0.08 -21.77
N LEU A 100 6.38 -0.22 -21.85
CA LEU A 100 5.73 -0.78 -23.05
C LEU A 100 5.49 0.24 -24.17
N LEU A 101 5.53 1.55 -23.88
CA LEU A 101 5.54 2.61 -24.88
C LEU A 101 6.97 2.86 -25.34
N GLY A 102 7.54 1.88 -26.05
CA GLY A 102 8.82 2.01 -26.71
C GLY A 102 8.83 3.23 -27.63
N GLU A 103 9.70 4.20 -27.32
CA GLU A 103 10.13 5.19 -28.31
C GLU A 103 10.70 4.41 -29.51
N PRO A 104 10.22 4.61 -30.75
CA PRO A 104 10.87 3.99 -31.89
C PRO A 104 12.28 4.56 -32.00
N GLU A 105 13.27 3.66 -31.95
CA GLU A 105 14.66 3.96 -32.34
C GLU A 105 14.65 4.74 -33.66
N PRO A 106 15.29 5.92 -33.77
CA PRO A 106 15.42 6.56 -35.07
C PRO A 106 16.24 5.63 -35.96
N GLU A 107 15.60 5.14 -37.03
CA GLU A 107 16.26 4.35 -38.07
C GLU A 107 17.59 5.02 -38.44
N ARG A 108 18.67 4.28 -38.24
CA ARG A 108 19.96 4.59 -38.86
C ARG A 108 19.78 4.56 -40.37
N VAL A 109 19.53 5.71 -40.97
CA VAL A 109 19.72 5.89 -42.40
C VAL A 109 21.23 5.85 -42.65
N LEU A 110 21.68 4.70 -43.14
CA LEU A 110 22.98 4.56 -43.78
C LEU A 110 23.00 5.47 -45.02
N ALA A 111 23.91 6.42 -45.05
CA ALA A 111 24.35 7.13 -46.23
C ALA A 111 25.88 7.25 -46.20
#